data_AF-A0A1T3NIK2-F1
#
_entry.id   AF-A0A1T3NIK2-F1
#
_cell.length_a   1.000
_cell.length_b   1.000
_cell.length_c   1.000
_cell.angle_alpha   90.00
_cell.angle_beta   90.00
_cell.angle_gamma   90.00
#
_symmetry.space_group_name_H-M   'P 1'
#
loop_
_entity.id
_entity.type
_entity.pdbx_description
1 polymer ?
#
loop_
_entity_poly.entity_id
_entity_poly.type
_entity_poly.pdbx_seq_one_letter_code
_entity_poly.pdbx_strand_id
1 'polypeptide(L)' 'MSNDTSSPVRRSAATVPADDAHLTGVERQLCVRVPVTLRRRLRIQAAQSDMTIQQLVTTYIERGLAQRS' A
#
# COMPACT_ATOMS: atom_id res chain seq x y z
N MET A 1 -0.25 43.63 -39.44
CA MET A 1 -1.34 42.74 -39.94
C MET A 1 -0.65 41.43 -40.29
N SER A 2 -0.82 40.29 -39.62
CA SER A 2 -2.03 39.70 -38.98
C SER A 2 -1.71 39.11 -37.59
N ASN A 3 -2.69 39.22 -36.69
CA ASN A 3 -2.72 38.62 -35.36
C ASN A 3 -3.68 37.42 -35.43
N ASP A 4 -3.30 36.22 -34.99
CA ASP A 4 -4.25 35.14 -34.67
C ASP A 4 -3.82 34.33 -33.43
N THR A 5 -4.19 34.92 -32.30
CA THR A 5 -4.76 34.36 -31.07
C THR A 5 -4.72 32.83 -30.83
N SER A 6 -4.02 32.49 -29.74
CA SER A 6 -4.48 31.63 -28.64
C SER A 6 -4.93 30.19 -28.90
N SER A 7 -4.18 29.28 -28.29
CA SER A 7 -4.78 28.29 -27.40
C SER A 7 -3.86 28.04 -26.19
N PRO A 8 -4.12 28.66 -25.03
CA PRO A 8 -3.48 28.25 -23.79
C PRO A 8 -4.04 26.88 -23.41
N VAL A 9 -3.25 25.82 -23.61
CA VAL A 9 -3.58 24.49 -23.07
C VAL A 9 -3.62 24.64 -21.56
N ARG A 10 -4.85 24.66 -21.02
CA ARG A 10 -5.12 24.77 -19.58
C ARG A 10 -4.38 23.66 -18.83
N ARG A 11 -3.51 24.07 -17.91
CA ARG A 11 -2.99 23.20 -16.85
C ARG A 11 -4.15 22.82 -15.93
N SER A 12 -4.67 21.61 -16.05
CA SER A 12 -5.63 21.08 -15.07
C SER A 12 -4.89 20.76 -13.78
N ALA A 13 -4.97 21.67 -12.81
CA ALA A 13 -4.59 21.43 -11.43
C ALA A 13 -5.81 20.94 -10.63
N ALA A 14 -5.57 19.89 -9.84
CA ALA A 14 -6.24 19.52 -8.60
C ALA A 14 -7.77 19.34 -8.59
N THR A 15 -8.20 18.09 -8.42
CA THR A 15 -9.21 17.80 -7.39
C THR A 15 -8.51 17.00 -6.29
N VAL A 16 -8.09 17.70 -5.24
CA VAL A 16 -7.69 17.11 -3.97
C VAL A 16 -8.98 16.98 -3.15
N PRO A 17 -9.48 15.77 -2.85
CA PRO A 17 -10.51 15.63 -1.84
C PRO A 17 -9.84 15.67 -0.45
N ALA A 18 -9.84 16.85 0.15
CA ALA A 18 -9.86 17.04 1.60
C ALA A 18 -11.33 17.46 1.90
N ASP A 19 -12.05 17.00 2.90
CA ASP A 19 -11.84 16.21 4.10
C ASP A 19 -13.29 15.97 4.61
N ASP A 20 -13.65 14.79 5.11
CA ASP A 20 -14.74 14.68 6.10
C ASP A 20 -14.76 13.27 6.76
N ALA A 21 -13.90 13.15 7.77
CA ALA A 21 -14.19 12.49 9.05
C ALA A 21 -14.77 11.07 9.04
N HIS A 22 -13.91 10.08 8.80
CA HIS A 22 -13.76 8.97 9.76
C HIS A 22 -12.25 8.81 9.97
N LEU A 23 -11.78 8.49 11.18
CA LEU A 23 -10.38 8.20 11.47
C LEU A 23 -9.88 7.05 10.58
N THR A 24 -9.48 7.35 9.35
CA THR A 24 -8.78 6.45 8.43
C THR A 24 -7.36 6.38 8.95
N GLY A 25 -7.18 5.57 9.99
CA GLY A 25 -5.90 5.30 10.61
C GLY A 25 -4.88 5.02 9.52
N VAL A 26 -3.88 5.88 9.41
CA VAL A 26 -2.74 5.76 8.49
C VAL A 26 -2.29 4.30 8.49
N GLU A 27 -2.49 3.57 7.40
CA GLU A 27 -1.93 2.23 7.26
C GLU A 27 -0.41 2.37 7.34
N ARG A 28 0.15 2.07 8.52
CA ARG A 28 1.58 2.18 8.75
C ARG A 28 2.26 1.06 7.99
N GLN A 29 2.87 1.41 6.87
CA GLN A 29 3.75 0.49 6.16
C GLN A 29 4.98 0.22 7.01
N LEU A 30 5.21 -1.06 7.33
CA LEU A 30 6.35 -1.51 8.12
C LEU A 30 7.28 -2.34 7.24
N CYS A 31 8.55 -1.95 7.13
CA CYS A 31 9.57 -2.78 6.50
C CYS A 31 10.06 -3.84 7.49
N VAL A 32 9.73 -5.12 7.24
CA VAL A 32 10.17 -6.25 8.09
C VAL A 32 11.40 -6.92 7.50
N ARG A 33 12.47 -7.04 8.30
CA ARG A 33 13.62 -7.88 7.94
C ARG A 33 13.31 -9.35 8.24
N VAL A 34 13.19 -10.15 7.19
CA VAL A 34 13.01 -11.60 7.31
C VAL A 34 14.35 -12.34 7.11
N PRO A 35 14.76 -13.20 8.05
CA PRO A 35 15.94 -14.06 7.92
C PRO A 35 15.91 -14.88 6.63
N VAL A 36 17.05 -15.06 5.98
CA VAL A 36 17.17 -15.79 4.70
C VAL A 36 16.64 -17.23 4.83
N THR A 37 16.85 -17.86 5.98
CA THR A 37 16.35 -19.21 6.29
C THR A 37 14.82 -19.32 6.23
N LEU A 38 14.10 -18.24 6.57
CA LEU A 38 12.63 -18.20 6.55
C LEU A 38 12.07 -17.77 5.19
N ARG A 39 12.85 -17.07 4.35
CA ARG A 39 12.40 -16.60 3.03
C ARG A 39 11.93 -17.74 2.13
N ARG A 40 12.64 -18.88 2.13
CA ARG A 40 12.25 -20.05 1.31
C ARG A 40 10.91 -20.63 1.79
N ARG A 41 10.71 -20.73 3.11
CA ARG A 41 9.46 -21.25 3.69
C ARG A 41 8.28 -20.33 3.37
N LEU A 42 8.44 -19.02 3.54
CA LEU A 42 7.41 -18.04 3.19
C LEU A 42 7.02 -18.10 1.71
N ARG A 43 7.99 -18.25 0.80
CA ARG A 43 7.71 -18.39 -0.64
C ARG A 43 6.89 -19.63 -0.97
N ILE A 44 7.27 -20.78 -0.41
CA ILE A 44 6.54 -22.04 -0.64
C ILE A 44 5.11 -21.90 -0.13
N GLN A 45 4.94 -21.35 1.07
CA GLN A 45 3.63 -21.24 1.68
C GLN A 45 2.74 -20.21 0.96
N ALA A 46 3.32 -19.08 0.55
CA ALA A 46 2.65 -18.10 -0.29
C ALA A 46 2.09 -18.75 -1.57
N ALA A 47 2.90 -19.58 -2.24
CA ALA A 47 2.47 -20.30 -3.44
C ALA A 47 1.38 -21.36 -3.15
N GLN A 48 1.43 -22.02 -1.99
CA GLN A 48 0.40 -23.01 -1.61
C GLN A 48 -0.94 -22.38 -1.21
N SER A 49 -0.92 -21.17 -0.66
CA SER A 49 -2.11 -20.47 -0.16
C SER A 49 -2.65 -19.43 -1.14
N ASP A 50 -2.05 -19.28 -2.32
CA ASP A 50 -2.37 -18.22 -3.29
C ASP A 50 -2.35 -16.80 -2.66
N MET A 51 -1.45 -16.61 -1.70
CA MET A 51 -1.28 -15.35 -0.98
C MET A 51 0.07 -14.73 -1.30
N THR A 52 0.13 -13.40 -1.29
CA THR A 52 1.43 -12.71 -1.34
C THR A 52 2.21 -12.94 -0.03
N ILE A 53 3.54 -12.87 -0.10
CA ILE A 53 4.40 -12.94 1.09
C ILE A 53 4.03 -11.84 2.10
N GLN A 54 3.64 -10.65 1.62
CA GLN A 54 3.21 -9.55 2.48
C GLN A 54 1.96 -9.93 3.28
N GLN A 55 0.89 -10.38 2.60
CA GLN A 55 -0.34 -10.80 3.28
C GLN A 55 -0.07 -11.90 4.30
N LEU A 56 0.76 -12.88 3.93
CA LEU A 56 1.08 -14.01 4.79
C LEU A 56 1.85 -13.58 6.05
N VAL A 57 2.79 -12.64 5.91
CA VAL A 57 3.52 -12.05 7.04
C VAL A 57 2.60 -11.20 7.91
N THR A 58 1.71 -10.39 7.32
CA THR A 58 0.72 -9.60 8.06
C THR A 58 -0.19 -10.51 8.89
N THR A 59 -0.74 -11.57 8.30
CA THR A 59 -1.58 -12.54 9.02
C THR A 59 -0.84 -13.18 10.21
N TYR A 60 0.44 -13.48 10.07
CA TYR A 60 1.23 -14.01 11.19
C TYR A 60 1.44 -12.99 12.31
N ILE A 61 1.69 -11.73 11.97
CA ILE A 61 1.82 -10.66 12.96
C ILE A 61 0.50 -10.46 13.68
N GLU A 62 -0.62 -10.35 12.97
CA GLU A 62 -1.95 -10.18 13.54
C GLU A 62 -2.34 -11.34 14.45
N ARG A 63 -2.10 -12.59 14.03
CA ARG A 63 -2.32 -13.77 14.89
C ARG A 63 -1.48 -13.72 16.16
N GLY A 64 -0.20 -13.33 16.04
CA GLY A 64 0.68 -13.22 17.20
C GLY A 64 0.27 -12.10 18.17
N LEU A 65 -0.29 -11.00 17.66
CA LEU A 65 -0.85 -9.93 18.48
C LEU A 65 -2.14 -10.36 19.19
N ALA A 66 -3.06 -11.01 18.48
CA ALA A 66 -4.32 -11.48 19.03
C ALA A 66 -4.15 -12.57 20.12
N GLN A 67 -3.09 -13.37 20.07
CA GLN A 67 -2.78 -14.35 21.12
C GLN A 67 -2.23 -13.72 22.42
N ARG A 68 -1.82 -12.45 22.38
CA ARG A 68 -1.22 -11.74 23.52
C ARG A 68 -2.19 -10.78 24.22
N SER A 69 -3.37 -10.57 23.65
CA SER A 69 -4.51 -9.87 24.27
C SER A 69 -5.44 -10.85 24.95
#